data_AF-A0A1G2K1Z2-F1
#
_entry.id   AF-A0A1G2K1Z2-F1
#
_cell.length_a   1.000
_cell.length_b   1.000
_cell.length_c   1.000
_cell.angle_alpha   90.00
_cell.angle_beta   90.00
_cell.angle_gamma   90.00
#
_symmetry.space_group_name_H-M   'P 1'
#
loop_
_entity.id
_entity.type
_entity.pdbx_description
1 polymer ?
#
loop_
_entity_poly.entity_id
_entity_poly.type
_entity_poly.pdbx_seq_one_letter_code
_entity_poly.pdbx_strand_id
1 'polypeptide(L)'
;MVDPSKASSTNQDPYGDSFSILETSLPEYEKSYKDNRKELTALIKKAVTIADEENLFTLKAAPKSERIEGRLLYRYDLQIRKAAIVPFYKRLLKEADAMNLKKDFPMITDEGYLEYLRGSEFGELFDYYEKNTSLTLWADAKGFPATLTYSIRVTPADTATQLKDKQVDILFTLALSDINAPVKIEKPQNAKPLQSLMNEGSLGSARLKSRDARRVADIKQLQLATELYFDAHAGYPSKLSDLAQSYIPSLPTDPLDKSSYHYTTYTSNKIRYAYHLGASLEDPSSTALASDADCNSISGAECKQKASGSWASSGSFNGADDNGCGGEKDRYCYDATP
;
A
#
# COMPACT_ATOMS: atom_id res chain seq x y z
N MET A 1 -19.84 -11.57 -3.07
CA MET A 1 -19.20 -10.23 -3.11
C MET A 1 -18.85 -9.90 -1.67
N VAL A 2 -17.56 -9.75 -1.35
CA VAL A 2 -17.11 -9.52 0.03
C VAL A 2 -17.34 -8.05 0.37
N ASP A 3 -17.95 -7.80 1.53
CA ASP A 3 -18.22 -6.48 2.10
C ASP A 3 -16.89 -5.82 2.54
N PRO A 4 -16.46 -4.71 1.91
CA PRO A 4 -15.18 -4.06 2.21
C PRO A 4 -15.09 -3.55 3.66
N SER A 5 -16.23 -3.31 4.33
CA SER A 5 -16.27 -2.82 5.71
C SER A 5 -15.94 -3.87 6.77
N LYS A 6 -15.86 -5.15 6.37
CA LYS A 6 -15.56 -6.29 7.24
C LYS A 6 -14.19 -6.92 6.96
N ALA A 7 -13.41 -6.34 6.06
CA ALA A 7 -12.07 -6.80 5.78
C ALA A 7 -11.11 -6.34 6.89
N SER A 8 -10.81 -7.22 7.85
CA SER A 8 -9.70 -6.99 8.78
C SER A 8 -8.39 -7.32 8.06
N SER A 9 -7.57 -6.33 7.75
CA SER A 9 -6.18 -6.56 7.37
C SER A 9 -5.41 -7.02 8.60
N THR A 10 -4.90 -8.25 8.58
CA THR A 10 -3.81 -8.63 9.49
C THR A 10 -2.61 -7.72 9.18
N ASN A 11 -2.16 -6.95 10.17
CA ASN A 11 -1.05 -5.98 10.12
C ASN A 11 0.35 -6.59 9.86
N GLN A 12 0.45 -7.54 8.95
CA GLN A 12 1.71 -7.98 8.36
C GLN A 12 1.55 -7.86 6.87
N ASP A 13 1.91 -6.68 6.33
CA ASP A 13 2.18 -6.55 4.91
C ASP A 13 3.42 -7.40 4.61
N PRO A 14 3.30 -8.57 3.95
CA PRO A 14 4.45 -9.43 3.65
C PRO A 14 5.36 -8.79 2.59
N TYR A 15 4.89 -7.70 1.97
CA TYR A 15 5.56 -6.93 0.94
C TYR A 15 5.69 -5.50 1.46
N GLY A 16 6.76 -5.21 2.21
CA GLY A 16 6.95 -3.89 2.83
C GLY A 16 6.61 -2.71 1.92
N ASP A 17 6.09 -1.64 2.51
CA ASP A 17 5.63 -0.38 1.90
C ASP A 17 5.24 -0.52 0.43
N SER A 18 4.00 -0.94 0.19
CA SER A 18 3.42 -1.34 -1.11
C SER A 18 3.54 -0.30 -2.24
N PHE A 19 3.97 0.92 -1.94
CA PHE A 19 4.27 1.99 -2.91
C PHE A 19 5.76 2.21 -3.21
N SER A 20 6.68 1.61 -2.43
CA SER A 20 8.13 1.78 -2.57
C SER A 20 8.67 1.29 -3.92
N ILE A 21 8.14 0.16 -4.42
CA ILE A 21 8.48 -0.36 -5.76
C ILE A 21 8.05 0.63 -6.82
N LEU A 22 6.87 1.25 -6.68
CA LEU A 22 6.40 2.23 -7.65
C LEU A 22 7.26 3.50 -7.63
N GLU A 23 7.64 4.01 -6.46
CA GLU A 23 8.49 5.21 -6.36
C GLU A 23 9.91 4.98 -6.92
N THR A 24 10.52 3.84 -6.59
CA THR A 24 11.91 3.56 -6.94
C THR A 24 12.08 3.06 -8.36
N SER A 25 11.18 2.19 -8.84
CA SER A 25 11.37 1.50 -10.11
C SER A 25 10.72 2.20 -11.30
N LEU A 26 9.58 2.91 -11.14
CA LEU A 26 8.93 3.58 -12.29
C LEU A 26 9.83 4.62 -12.97
N PRO A 27 10.56 5.50 -12.26
CA PRO A 27 11.46 6.45 -12.91
C PRO A 27 12.58 5.74 -13.69
N GLU A 28 13.10 4.65 -13.15
CA GLU A 28 14.12 3.82 -13.81
C GLU A 28 13.56 3.11 -15.05
N TYR A 29 12.36 2.54 -14.95
CA TYR A 29 11.65 1.94 -16.09
C TYR A 29 11.28 2.97 -17.16
N GLU A 30 10.80 4.15 -16.77
CA GLU A 30 10.47 5.22 -17.70
C GLU A 30 11.73 5.75 -18.41
N LYS A 31 12.82 5.92 -17.66
CA LYS A 31 14.12 6.30 -18.22
C LYS A 31 14.63 5.23 -19.19
N SER A 32 14.67 3.96 -18.77
CA SER A 32 15.09 2.83 -19.61
C SER A 32 14.23 2.72 -20.87
N TYR A 33 12.90 2.91 -20.75
CA TYR A 33 12.01 2.95 -21.91
C TYR A 33 12.36 4.12 -22.84
N LYS A 34 12.55 5.34 -22.32
CA LYS A 34 12.89 6.52 -23.13
C LYS A 34 14.23 6.37 -23.83
N ASP A 35 15.24 5.89 -23.12
CA ASP A 35 16.61 5.71 -23.61
C ASP A 35 16.67 4.63 -24.69
N ASN A 36 15.91 3.54 -24.53
CA ASN A 36 15.96 2.36 -25.41
C ASN A 36 14.77 2.24 -26.38
N ARG A 37 13.85 3.22 -26.43
CA ARG A 37 12.59 3.12 -27.19
C ARG A 37 12.84 2.80 -28.66
N LYS A 38 13.85 3.42 -29.26
CA LYS A 38 14.15 3.30 -30.68
C LYS A 38 14.64 1.90 -31.01
N GLU A 39 15.57 1.40 -30.21
CA GLU A 39 16.17 0.07 -30.30
C GLU A 39 15.12 -1.01 -30.02
N LEU A 40 14.30 -0.84 -28.99
CA LEU A 40 13.17 -1.74 -28.69
C LEU A 40 12.16 -1.80 -29.84
N THR A 41 11.81 -0.63 -30.41
CA THR A 41 10.91 -0.58 -31.58
C THR A 41 11.54 -1.28 -32.79
N ALA A 42 12.85 -1.14 -32.99
CA ALA A 42 13.56 -1.83 -34.07
C ALA A 42 13.59 -3.35 -33.84
N LEU A 43 13.84 -3.81 -32.61
CA LEU A 43 13.84 -5.22 -32.25
C LEU A 43 12.45 -5.84 -32.44
N ILE A 44 11.37 -5.16 -32.00
CA ILE A 44 9.99 -5.64 -32.21
C ILE A 44 9.69 -5.79 -33.71
N LYS A 45 10.08 -4.80 -34.54
CA LYS A 45 9.93 -4.89 -35.99
C LYS A 45 10.68 -6.09 -36.57
N LYS A 46 11.93 -6.31 -36.13
CA LYS A 46 12.73 -7.47 -36.52
C LYS A 46 12.07 -8.77 -36.09
N ALA A 47 11.56 -8.86 -34.87
CA ALA A 47 10.84 -10.02 -34.38
C ALA A 47 9.64 -10.35 -35.27
N VAL A 48 8.82 -9.36 -35.64
CA VAL A 48 7.68 -9.56 -36.56
C VAL A 48 8.16 -10.04 -37.93
N THR A 49 9.21 -9.44 -38.50
CA THR A 49 9.77 -9.87 -39.79
C THR A 49 10.31 -11.30 -39.74
N ILE A 50 11.06 -11.67 -38.69
CA ILE A 50 11.58 -13.03 -38.54
C ILE A 50 10.43 -14.02 -38.34
N ALA A 51 9.41 -13.67 -37.56
CA ALA A 51 8.25 -14.53 -37.35
C ALA A 51 7.51 -14.81 -38.66
N ASP A 52 7.38 -13.82 -39.54
CA ASP A 52 6.78 -13.97 -40.87
C ASP A 52 7.64 -14.88 -41.76
N GLU A 53 8.95 -14.61 -41.87
CA GLU A 53 9.89 -15.39 -42.68
C GLU A 53 10.00 -16.86 -42.23
N GLU A 54 10.03 -17.12 -40.92
CA GLU A 54 10.04 -18.47 -40.35
C GLU A 54 8.66 -19.14 -40.37
N ASN A 55 7.62 -18.42 -40.83
CA ASN A 55 6.23 -18.86 -40.80
C ASN A 55 5.83 -19.34 -39.39
N LEU A 56 6.15 -18.55 -38.36
CA LEU A 56 5.91 -18.88 -36.97
C LEU A 56 4.42 -19.08 -36.67
N PHE A 57 3.55 -18.34 -37.37
CA PHE A 57 2.12 -18.47 -37.25
C PHE A 57 1.49 -19.06 -38.51
N THR A 58 0.42 -19.81 -38.31
CA THR A 58 -0.46 -20.33 -39.36
C THR A 58 -1.91 -20.03 -39.04
N LEU A 59 -2.74 -20.08 -40.07
CA LEU A 59 -4.17 -19.90 -39.95
C LEU A 59 -4.84 -21.26 -39.71
N LYS A 60 -5.60 -21.39 -38.62
CA LYS A 60 -6.43 -22.59 -38.35
C LYS A 60 -7.59 -22.72 -39.35
N ALA A 61 -8.04 -21.60 -39.90
CA ALA A 61 -9.11 -21.53 -40.88
C ALA A 61 -8.93 -20.31 -41.79
N ALA A 62 -9.61 -20.30 -42.94
CA ALA A 62 -9.65 -19.14 -43.81
C ALA A 62 -10.18 -17.90 -43.04
N PRO A 63 -9.54 -16.72 -43.17
CA PRO A 63 -10.01 -15.52 -42.51
C PRO A 63 -11.44 -15.18 -42.94
N LYS A 64 -12.24 -14.68 -41.99
CA LYS A 64 -13.63 -14.28 -42.25
C LYS A 64 -13.89 -12.90 -41.69
N SER A 65 -14.80 -12.17 -42.32
CA SER A 65 -15.27 -10.88 -41.80
C SER A 65 -16.37 -11.10 -40.77
N GLU A 66 -16.35 -10.30 -39.70
CA GLU A 66 -17.33 -10.31 -38.62
C GLU A 66 -17.64 -8.87 -38.21
N ARG A 67 -18.87 -8.61 -37.75
CA ARG A 67 -19.21 -7.33 -37.12
C ARG A 67 -19.13 -7.46 -35.61
N ILE A 68 -18.21 -6.74 -34.99
CA ILE A 68 -18.04 -6.68 -33.54
C ILE A 68 -18.28 -5.23 -33.13
N GLU A 69 -19.23 -5.00 -32.23
CA GLU A 69 -19.56 -3.66 -31.71
C GLU A 69 -19.78 -2.62 -32.83
N GLY A 70 -20.43 -3.04 -33.92
CA GLY A 70 -20.71 -2.19 -35.09
C GLY A 70 -19.54 -1.97 -36.05
N ARG A 71 -18.32 -2.42 -35.71
CA ARG A 71 -17.13 -2.35 -36.59
C ARG A 71 -17.04 -3.60 -37.46
N LEU A 72 -16.79 -3.43 -38.76
CA LEU A 72 -16.44 -4.54 -39.65
C LEU A 72 -14.97 -4.90 -39.44
N LEU A 73 -14.71 -6.09 -38.93
CA LEU A 73 -13.38 -6.61 -38.64
C LEU A 73 -13.14 -7.94 -39.36
N TYR A 74 -11.87 -8.28 -39.56
CA TYR A 74 -11.41 -9.53 -40.16
C TYR A 74 -10.81 -10.41 -39.07
N ARG A 75 -11.39 -11.58 -38.88
CA ARG A 75 -10.98 -12.58 -37.89
C ARG A 75 -9.89 -13.48 -38.45
N TYR A 76 -8.82 -13.64 -37.68
CA TYR A 76 -7.71 -14.55 -37.92
C TYR A 76 -7.57 -15.49 -36.73
N ASP A 77 -7.84 -16.78 -36.93
CA ASP A 77 -7.59 -17.82 -35.93
C ASP A 77 -6.17 -18.32 -36.11
N LEU A 78 -5.29 -17.95 -35.18
CA LEU A 78 -3.84 -18.14 -35.28
C LEU A 78 -3.40 -19.40 -34.54
N GLN A 79 -2.40 -20.08 -35.08
CA GLN A 79 -1.72 -21.22 -34.47
C GLN A 79 -0.21 -21.06 -34.60
N ILE A 80 0.51 -21.23 -33.49
CA ILE A 80 1.98 -21.22 -33.49
C ILE A 80 2.46 -22.55 -34.08
N ARG A 81 3.39 -22.49 -35.03
CA ARG A 81 4.06 -23.67 -35.57
C ARG A 81 5.22 -24.08 -34.69
N LYS A 82 5.08 -25.20 -33.96
CA LYS A 82 6.13 -25.77 -33.08
C LYS A 82 7.51 -25.80 -33.72
N ALA A 83 7.60 -26.28 -34.96
CA ALA A 83 8.86 -26.42 -35.70
C ALA A 83 9.55 -25.07 -36.01
N ALA A 84 8.82 -23.96 -36.03
CA ALA A 84 9.34 -22.63 -36.32
C ALA A 84 9.83 -21.89 -35.06
N ILE A 85 9.48 -22.33 -33.86
CA ILE A 85 9.81 -21.65 -32.59
C ILE A 85 11.33 -21.55 -32.38
N VAL A 86 12.06 -22.66 -32.52
CA VAL A 86 13.51 -22.67 -32.32
C VAL A 86 14.25 -21.85 -33.38
N PRO A 87 13.97 -21.98 -34.70
CA PRO A 87 14.54 -21.10 -35.72
C PRO A 87 14.26 -19.62 -35.46
N PHE A 88 13.01 -19.27 -35.16
CA PHE A 88 12.60 -17.91 -34.81
C PHE A 88 13.40 -17.36 -33.64
N TYR A 89 13.41 -18.08 -32.51
CA TYR A 89 14.05 -17.62 -31.28
C TYR A 89 15.57 -17.48 -31.45
N LYS A 90 16.22 -18.41 -32.17
CA LYS A 90 17.65 -18.32 -32.49
C LYS A 90 18.00 -17.08 -33.31
N ARG A 91 17.16 -16.73 -34.30
CA ARG A 91 17.37 -15.53 -35.12
C ARG A 91 17.10 -14.25 -34.33
N LEU A 92 16.06 -14.25 -33.50
CA LEU A 92 15.75 -13.13 -32.62
C LEU A 92 16.91 -12.84 -31.65
N LEU A 93 17.48 -13.87 -31.02
CA LEU A 93 18.65 -13.74 -30.15
C LEU A 93 19.86 -13.12 -30.86
N LYS A 94 20.10 -13.50 -32.12
CA LYS A 94 21.19 -12.95 -32.93
C LYS A 94 21.00 -11.45 -33.22
N GLU A 95 19.78 -11.03 -33.57
CA GLU A 95 19.47 -9.61 -33.77
C GLU A 95 19.57 -8.82 -32.46
N ALA A 96 19.08 -9.38 -31.35
CA ALA A 96 19.17 -8.74 -30.04
C ALA A 96 20.63 -8.55 -29.58
N ASP A 97 21.50 -9.54 -29.86
CA ASP A 97 22.94 -9.44 -29.61
C ASP A 97 23.59 -8.31 -30.42
N ALA A 98 23.29 -8.27 -31.72
CA ALA A 98 23.83 -7.25 -32.62
C ALA A 98 23.40 -5.82 -32.23
N MET A 99 22.27 -5.69 -31.52
CA MET A 99 21.76 -4.42 -31.00
C MET A 99 22.20 -4.13 -29.56
N ASN A 100 23.03 -4.98 -28.94
CA ASN A 100 23.44 -4.91 -27.53
C ASN A 100 22.27 -4.94 -26.51
N LEU A 101 21.11 -5.47 -26.89
CA LEU A 101 19.88 -5.43 -26.08
C LEU A 101 19.71 -6.61 -25.12
N LYS A 102 20.65 -7.57 -25.12
CA LYS A 102 20.56 -8.80 -24.31
C LYS A 102 20.46 -8.54 -22.80
N LYS A 103 21.15 -7.50 -22.31
CA LYS A 103 21.17 -7.17 -20.88
C LYS A 103 19.93 -6.39 -20.45
N ASP A 104 19.30 -5.67 -21.37
CA ASP A 104 18.17 -4.79 -21.09
C ASP A 104 16.84 -5.54 -21.13
N PHE A 105 16.76 -6.67 -21.85
CA PHE A 105 15.53 -7.44 -22.05
C PHE A 105 15.70 -8.96 -21.81
N PRO A 106 16.17 -9.38 -20.61
CA PRO A 106 16.52 -10.78 -20.33
C PRO A 106 15.33 -11.74 -20.53
N MET A 107 14.09 -11.28 -20.37
CA MET A 107 12.88 -12.09 -20.59
C MET A 107 12.67 -12.51 -22.05
N ILE A 108 13.28 -11.80 -23.01
CA ILE A 108 13.10 -12.04 -24.45
C ILE A 108 14.39 -12.61 -25.07
N THR A 109 15.52 -12.43 -24.39
CA THR A 109 16.86 -12.73 -24.92
C THR A 109 17.64 -13.76 -24.09
N ASP A 110 16.95 -14.57 -23.30
CA ASP A 110 17.55 -15.63 -22.49
C ASP A 110 18.13 -16.75 -23.39
N GLU A 111 19.44 -16.92 -23.38
CA GLU A 111 20.13 -17.97 -24.12
C GLU A 111 19.84 -19.38 -23.55
N GLY A 112 19.63 -19.50 -22.24
CA GLY A 112 19.29 -20.76 -21.58
C GLY A 112 17.92 -21.29 -21.98
N TYR A 113 17.01 -20.39 -22.38
CA TYR A 113 15.70 -20.76 -22.88
C TYR A 113 15.74 -21.58 -24.17
N LEU A 114 16.80 -21.46 -24.99
CA LEU A 114 16.97 -22.29 -26.19
C LEU A 114 17.11 -23.78 -25.86
N GLU A 115 17.74 -24.13 -24.74
CA GLU A 115 17.91 -25.53 -24.33
C GLU A 115 16.56 -26.11 -23.90
N TYR A 116 15.80 -25.36 -23.10
CA TYR A 116 14.44 -25.72 -22.72
C TYR A 116 13.53 -25.93 -23.95
N LEU A 117 13.54 -25.00 -24.91
CA LEU A 117 12.74 -25.09 -26.15
C LEU A 117 13.05 -26.33 -27.01
N ARG A 118 14.21 -26.97 -26.81
CA ARG A 118 14.61 -28.20 -27.49
C ARG A 118 14.34 -29.46 -26.66
N GLY A 119 14.03 -29.30 -25.37
CA GLY A 119 13.75 -30.39 -24.45
C GLY A 119 12.40 -31.08 -24.70
N SER A 120 12.28 -32.32 -24.24
CA SER A 120 11.03 -33.08 -24.30
C SER A 120 9.92 -32.45 -23.45
N GLU A 121 10.28 -31.86 -22.30
CA GLU A 121 9.36 -31.17 -21.39
C GLU A 121 8.59 -30.03 -22.09
N PHE A 122 9.31 -29.16 -22.82
CA PHE A 122 8.67 -28.13 -23.64
C PHE A 122 7.76 -28.77 -24.71
N GLY A 123 8.21 -29.88 -25.30
CA GLY A 123 7.44 -30.62 -26.28
C GLY A 123 6.07 -31.05 -25.77
N GLU A 124 6.02 -31.67 -24.59
CA GLU A 124 4.80 -32.13 -23.93
C GLU A 124 3.91 -30.96 -23.50
N LEU A 125 4.51 -29.92 -22.92
CA LEU A 125 3.80 -28.71 -22.51
C LEU A 125 3.16 -28.03 -23.73
N PHE A 126 3.91 -27.87 -24.81
CA PHE A 126 3.41 -27.26 -26.04
C PHE A 126 2.21 -28.03 -26.61
N ASP A 127 2.27 -29.37 -26.65
CA ASP A 127 1.17 -30.19 -27.17
C ASP A 127 -0.09 -30.07 -26.31
N TYR A 128 0.08 -29.94 -24.99
CA TYR A 128 -1.03 -29.62 -24.08
C TYR A 128 -1.61 -28.23 -24.38
N TYR A 129 -0.77 -27.19 -24.48
CA TYR A 129 -1.20 -25.83 -24.76
C TYR A 129 -1.87 -25.71 -26.12
N GLU A 130 -1.32 -26.31 -27.17
CA GLU A 130 -1.85 -26.26 -28.53
C GLU A 130 -3.28 -26.84 -28.62
N LYS A 131 -3.55 -27.92 -27.87
CA LYS A 131 -4.87 -28.56 -27.80
C LYS A 131 -5.87 -27.77 -26.96
N ASN A 132 -5.40 -27.08 -25.93
CA ASN A 132 -6.26 -26.45 -24.93
C ASN A 132 -6.35 -24.93 -25.03
N THR A 133 -5.65 -24.32 -25.99
CA THR A 133 -5.66 -22.86 -26.17
C THR A 133 -6.14 -22.43 -27.54
N SER A 134 -6.69 -21.22 -27.60
CA SER A 134 -7.03 -20.57 -28.86
C SER A 134 -6.55 -19.12 -28.85
N LEU A 135 -5.99 -18.69 -29.97
CA LEU A 135 -5.54 -17.32 -30.20
C LEU A 135 -6.29 -16.78 -31.41
N THR A 136 -7.06 -15.71 -31.20
CA THR A 136 -7.82 -15.07 -32.27
C THR A 136 -7.50 -13.59 -32.30
N LEU A 137 -7.11 -13.10 -33.47
CA LEU A 137 -6.88 -11.69 -33.75
C LEU A 137 -8.00 -11.17 -34.66
N TRP A 138 -8.55 -10.01 -34.34
CA TRP A 138 -9.39 -9.24 -35.23
C TRP A 138 -8.66 -7.96 -35.63
N ALA A 139 -8.59 -7.71 -36.93
CA ALA A 139 -8.01 -6.49 -37.49
C ALA A 139 -9.03 -5.74 -38.34
N ASP A 140 -8.85 -4.43 -38.49
CA ASP A 140 -9.63 -3.64 -39.43
C ASP A 140 -9.18 -3.84 -40.89
N ALA A 141 -9.86 -3.19 -41.84
CA ALA A 141 -9.55 -3.30 -43.26
C ALA A 141 -8.14 -2.78 -43.65
N LYS A 142 -7.48 -2.01 -42.77
CA LYS A 142 -6.11 -1.52 -42.95
C LYS A 142 -5.08 -2.43 -42.27
N GLY A 143 -5.52 -3.48 -41.58
CA GLY A 143 -4.67 -4.41 -40.85
C GLY A 143 -4.32 -3.95 -39.43
N PHE A 144 -4.95 -2.90 -38.89
CA PHE A 144 -4.71 -2.51 -37.50
C PHE A 144 -5.42 -3.50 -36.55
N PRO A 145 -4.71 -4.07 -35.57
CA PRO A 145 -5.32 -4.90 -34.53
C PRO A 145 -6.40 -4.13 -33.78
N ALA A 146 -7.61 -4.69 -33.71
CA ALA A 146 -8.73 -4.14 -32.97
C ALA A 146 -9.00 -4.95 -31.69
N THR A 147 -8.89 -6.28 -31.77
CA THR A 147 -9.10 -7.16 -30.63
C THR A 147 -8.20 -8.37 -30.74
N LEU A 148 -7.63 -8.81 -29.62
CA LEU A 148 -6.90 -10.07 -29.51
C LEU A 148 -7.48 -10.85 -28.33
N THR A 149 -7.92 -12.07 -28.58
CA THR A 149 -8.36 -12.98 -27.51
C THR A 149 -7.43 -14.17 -27.42
N TYR A 150 -7.06 -14.52 -26.19
CA TYR A 150 -6.36 -15.76 -25.89
C TYR A 150 -7.18 -16.54 -24.86
N SER A 151 -7.67 -17.72 -25.25
CA SER A 151 -8.42 -18.61 -24.35
C SER A 151 -7.55 -19.77 -23.89
N ILE A 152 -7.65 -20.15 -22.63
CA ILE A 152 -7.02 -21.33 -22.06
C ILE A 152 -8.09 -22.18 -21.39
N ARG A 153 -8.28 -23.38 -21.90
CA ARG A 153 -9.05 -24.42 -21.22
C ARG A 153 -8.15 -25.14 -20.23
N VAL A 154 -8.52 -25.12 -18.97
CA VAL A 154 -7.82 -25.83 -17.91
C VAL A 154 -8.73 -26.93 -17.38
N THR A 155 -8.20 -28.15 -17.37
CA THR A 155 -8.84 -29.30 -16.73
C THR A 155 -8.04 -29.68 -15.48
N PRO A 156 -8.71 -30.08 -14.38
CA PRO A 156 -8.02 -30.59 -13.19
C PRO A 156 -7.18 -31.82 -13.52
N ALA A 157 -6.09 -32.04 -12.78
CA ALA A 157 -5.30 -33.25 -12.90
C ALA A 157 -6.15 -34.50 -12.57
N ASP A 158 -5.82 -35.65 -13.18
CA ASP A 158 -6.55 -36.92 -12.98
C ASP A 158 -6.58 -37.36 -11.50
N THR A 159 -5.64 -36.89 -10.69
CA THR A 159 -5.58 -37.12 -9.24
C THR A 159 -6.69 -36.38 -8.46
N ALA A 160 -7.26 -35.32 -9.03
CA ALA A 160 -8.34 -34.54 -8.42
C ALA A 160 -9.72 -35.16 -8.76
N THR A 161 -9.95 -36.39 -8.28
CA THR A 161 -11.16 -37.20 -8.57
C THR A 161 -12.48 -36.49 -8.28
N GLN A 162 -12.48 -35.55 -7.34
CA GLN A 162 -13.64 -34.73 -6.94
C GLN A 162 -14.06 -33.71 -8.01
N LEU A 163 -13.17 -33.38 -8.94
CA LEU A 163 -13.35 -32.37 -10.00
C LEU A 163 -13.29 -32.98 -11.41
N LYS A 164 -13.37 -34.31 -11.54
CA LYS A 164 -13.16 -35.03 -12.81
C LYS A 164 -14.01 -34.54 -14.00
N ASP A 165 -15.17 -33.95 -13.74
CA ASP A 165 -16.09 -33.43 -14.77
C ASP A 165 -16.13 -31.89 -14.81
N LYS A 166 -15.11 -31.24 -14.23
CA LYS A 166 -15.00 -29.77 -14.18
C LYS A 166 -13.92 -29.28 -15.14
N GLN A 167 -14.15 -28.11 -15.71
CA GLN A 167 -13.17 -27.36 -16.48
C GLN A 167 -13.31 -25.87 -16.18
N VAL A 168 -12.23 -25.13 -16.40
CA VAL A 168 -12.20 -23.66 -16.33
C VAL A 168 -11.72 -23.14 -17.66
N ASP A 169 -12.49 -22.27 -18.29
CA ASP A 169 -12.08 -21.55 -19.49
C ASP A 169 -11.68 -20.12 -19.08
N ILE A 170 -10.39 -19.81 -19.21
CA ILE A 170 -9.83 -18.50 -18.93
C ILE A 170 -9.74 -17.74 -20.24
N LEU A 171 -10.35 -16.55 -20.32
CA LEU A 171 -10.33 -15.71 -21.52
C LEU A 171 -9.62 -14.39 -21.22
N PHE A 172 -8.49 -14.18 -21.88
CA PHE A 172 -7.82 -12.89 -21.92
C PHE A 172 -8.27 -12.14 -23.17
N THR A 173 -8.75 -10.91 -23.00
CA THR A 173 -9.15 -10.04 -24.11
C THR A 173 -8.38 -8.73 -24.04
N LEU A 174 -7.61 -8.45 -25.09
CA LEU A 174 -7.04 -7.14 -25.34
C LEU A 174 -7.92 -6.44 -26.39
N ALA A 175 -8.60 -5.38 -25.99
CA ALA A 175 -9.37 -4.53 -26.89
C ALA A 175 -8.62 -3.22 -27.13
N LEU A 176 -8.39 -2.87 -28.39
CA LEU A 176 -7.68 -1.67 -28.80
C LEU A 176 -8.65 -0.71 -29.50
N SER A 177 -8.69 0.53 -29.01
CA SER A 177 -9.40 1.65 -29.62
C SER A 177 -8.44 2.83 -29.78
N ASP A 178 -8.84 3.81 -30.59
CA ASP A 178 -8.20 5.13 -30.66
C ASP A 178 -6.68 5.09 -30.92
N ILE A 179 -6.23 4.09 -31.69
CA ILE A 179 -4.81 3.91 -32.04
C ILE A 179 -4.32 5.14 -32.79
N ASN A 180 -3.24 5.76 -32.30
CA ASN A 180 -2.65 7.01 -32.79
C ASN A 180 -3.55 8.25 -32.64
N ALA A 181 -4.66 8.17 -31.90
CA ALA A 181 -5.42 9.36 -31.52
C ALA A 181 -4.70 10.10 -30.37
N PRO A 182 -4.77 11.44 -30.32
CA PRO A 182 -4.18 12.20 -29.22
C PRO A 182 -4.88 11.89 -27.90
N VAL A 183 -4.12 11.40 -26.92
CA VAL A 183 -4.62 11.19 -25.55
C VAL A 183 -4.52 12.51 -24.79
N LYS A 184 -5.66 13.08 -24.40
CA LYS A 184 -5.69 14.19 -23.45
C LYS A 184 -5.52 13.64 -22.03
N ILE A 185 -4.32 13.78 -21.48
CA ILE A 185 -4.05 13.44 -20.08
C ILE A 185 -4.39 14.67 -19.24
N GLU A 186 -5.59 14.71 -18.69
CA GLU A 186 -5.98 15.72 -17.72
C GLU A 186 -5.75 15.18 -16.31
N LYS A 187 -5.01 15.93 -15.49
CA LYS A 187 -4.84 15.59 -14.07
C LYS A 187 -6.22 15.58 -13.41
N PRO A 188 -6.62 14.50 -12.71
CA PRO A 188 -7.86 14.50 -11.93
C PRO A 188 -7.86 15.66 -10.94
N GLN A 189 -9.00 16.34 -10.78
CA GLN A 189 -9.13 17.54 -9.93
C GLN A 189 -8.71 17.28 -8.47
N ASN A 190 -8.88 16.04 -7.99
CA ASN A 190 -8.56 15.59 -6.65
C ASN A 190 -7.24 14.79 -6.56
N ALA A 191 -6.39 14.81 -7.58
CA ALA A 191 -5.12 14.07 -7.55
C ALA A 191 -4.13 14.71 -6.56
N LYS A 192 -3.79 13.95 -5.51
CA LYS A 192 -2.74 14.28 -4.53
C LYS A 192 -1.36 13.76 -5.00
N PRO A 193 -0.26 14.47 -4.73
CA PRO A 193 1.09 13.97 -5.00
C PRO A 193 1.39 12.69 -4.20
N LEU A 194 2.07 11.70 -4.80
CA LEU A 194 2.46 10.47 -4.12
C LEU A 194 3.23 10.74 -2.81
N GLN A 195 4.10 11.75 -2.81
CA GLN A 195 4.83 12.20 -1.61
C GLN A 195 3.91 12.54 -0.42
N SER A 196 2.72 13.11 -0.69
CA SER A 196 1.76 13.45 0.37
C SER A 196 1.13 12.20 0.98
N LEU A 197 0.91 11.15 0.19
CA LEU A 197 0.36 9.87 0.65
C LEU A 197 1.43 9.05 1.40
N MET A 198 2.68 9.09 0.95
CA MET A 198 3.78 8.35 1.57
C MET A 198 4.17 8.87 2.95
N ASN A 199 4.06 10.17 3.18
CA ASN A 199 4.25 10.75 4.50
C ASN A 199 3.17 10.31 5.51
N GLU A 200 1.98 9.93 5.03
CA GLU A 200 0.88 9.44 5.84
C GLU A 200 1.04 7.93 6.22
N GLY A 201 1.83 7.14 5.45
CA GLY A 201 1.78 5.67 5.49
C GLY A 201 2.63 4.91 6.52
N SER A 202 3.84 5.36 6.89
CA SER A 202 4.73 4.55 7.76
C SER A 202 5.67 5.34 8.68
N LEU A 203 6.37 6.34 8.15
CA LEU A 203 7.28 7.16 8.97
C LEU A 203 6.54 8.21 9.82
N GLY A 204 5.42 8.74 9.31
CA GLY A 204 4.57 9.68 10.05
C GLY A 204 3.96 9.02 11.28
N SER A 205 3.34 7.85 11.11
CA SER A 205 2.69 7.08 12.18
C SER A 205 3.69 6.56 13.21
N ALA A 206 4.89 6.10 12.81
CA ALA A 206 5.92 5.66 13.75
C ALA A 206 6.46 6.79 14.64
N ARG A 207 6.72 7.97 14.05
CA ARG A 207 7.18 9.14 14.83
C ARG A 207 6.09 9.66 15.76
N LEU A 208 4.85 9.63 15.31
CA LEU A 208 3.68 10.00 16.09
C LEU A 208 3.54 9.08 17.32
N LYS A 209 3.50 7.76 17.11
CA LYS A 209 3.44 6.77 18.19
C LYS A 209 4.61 6.86 19.16
N SER A 210 5.80 7.16 18.67
CA SER A 210 6.98 7.39 19.53
C SER A 210 6.83 8.63 20.41
N ARG A 211 6.23 9.72 19.91
CA ARG A 211 5.94 10.92 20.71
C ARG A 211 4.87 10.65 21.75
N ASP A 212 3.80 9.94 21.40
CA ASP A 212 2.74 9.59 22.35
C ASP A 212 3.23 8.64 23.45
N ALA A 213 4.04 7.64 23.10
CA ALA A 213 4.68 6.78 24.09
C ALA A 213 5.54 7.58 25.09
N ARG A 214 6.23 8.63 24.59
CA ARG A 214 6.99 9.53 25.46
C ARG A 214 6.08 10.40 26.34
N ARG A 215 5.00 10.97 25.81
CA ARG A 215 4.02 11.74 26.60
C ARG A 215 3.44 10.91 27.75
N VAL A 216 3.03 9.68 27.46
CA VAL A 216 2.50 8.75 28.48
C VAL A 216 3.57 8.43 29.53
N ALA A 217 4.82 8.20 29.12
CA ALA A 217 5.92 7.96 30.06
C ALA A 217 6.20 9.18 30.94
N ASP A 218 6.18 10.39 30.37
CA ASP A 218 6.38 11.64 31.09
C ASP A 218 5.27 11.87 32.13
N ILE A 219 3.99 11.63 31.78
CA ILE A 219 2.86 11.71 32.73
C ILE A 219 3.03 10.71 33.87
N LYS A 220 3.43 9.47 33.61
CA LYS A 220 3.68 8.48 34.67
C LYS A 220 4.83 8.87 35.61
N GLN A 221 5.89 9.49 35.07
CA GLN A 221 6.97 10.03 35.90
C GLN A 221 6.49 11.20 36.77
N LEU A 222 5.65 12.08 36.22
CA LEU A 222 5.04 13.17 36.98
C LEU A 222 4.12 12.65 38.07
N GLN A 223 3.29 11.64 37.81
CA GLN A 223 2.46 10.98 38.83
C GLN A 223 3.31 10.46 39.99
N LEU A 224 4.37 9.71 39.70
CA LEU A 224 5.28 9.21 40.73
C LEU A 224 5.89 10.35 41.56
N ALA A 225 6.36 11.41 40.90
CA ALA A 225 6.93 12.57 41.60
C ALA A 225 5.88 13.31 42.45
N THR A 226 4.63 13.41 41.99
CA THR A 226 3.54 14.01 42.77
C THR A 226 3.17 13.18 44.00
N GLU A 227 3.20 11.85 43.92
CA GLU A 227 2.98 10.99 45.09
C GLU A 227 4.11 11.13 46.12
N LEU A 228 5.37 11.12 45.66
CA LEU A 228 6.52 11.34 46.55
C LEU A 228 6.47 12.72 47.23
N TYR A 229 5.98 13.74 46.53
CA TYR A 229 5.76 15.05 47.12
C TYR A 229 4.66 15.01 48.19
N PHE A 230 3.56 14.30 47.94
CA PHE A 230 2.46 14.15 48.89
C PHE A 230 2.93 13.47 50.17
N ASP A 231 3.71 12.38 50.07
CA ASP A 231 4.27 11.67 51.22
C ASP A 231 5.10 12.59 52.13
N ALA A 232 5.82 13.55 51.56
CA ALA A 232 6.66 14.48 52.30
C ALA A 232 5.90 15.70 52.87
N HIS A 233 4.82 16.14 52.23
CA HIS A 233 4.15 17.41 52.54
C HIS A 233 2.69 17.27 53.00
N ALA A 234 2.15 16.05 53.03
CA ALA A 234 0.75 15.75 53.32
C ALA A 234 -0.25 16.52 52.42
N GLY A 235 0.15 16.78 51.17
CA GLY A 235 -0.66 17.46 50.17
C GLY A 235 0.07 17.54 48.83
N TYR A 236 -0.67 17.50 47.72
CA TYR A 236 -0.09 17.56 46.37
C TYR A 236 0.53 18.93 46.07
N PRO A 237 1.50 19.04 45.14
CA PRO A 237 2.16 20.30 44.84
C PRO A 237 1.19 21.32 44.24
N SER A 238 1.49 22.61 44.40
CA SER A 238 0.64 23.67 43.86
C SER A 238 0.77 23.81 42.34
N LYS A 239 1.96 23.46 41.82
CA LYS A 239 2.35 23.50 40.41
C LYS A 239 3.49 22.50 40.19
N LEU A 240 3.66 22.03 38.96
CA LEU A 240 4.70 21.04 38.64
C LEU A 240 6.13 21.51 38.93
N SER A 241 6.41 22.81 38.88
CA SER A 241 7.75 23.34 39.23
C SER A 241 8.18 23.01 40.66
N ASP A 242 7.24 22.73 41.57
CA ASP A 242 7.55 22.37 42.96
C ASP A 242 8.16 20.95 43.06
N LEU A 243 8.13 20.15 41.99
CA LEU A 243 8.69 18.80 41.92
C LEU A 243 10.17 18.78 41.49
N ALA A 244 10.60 19.80 40.74
CA ALA A 244 11.89 19.81 40.08
C ALA A 244 13.05 19.72 41.09
N GLN A 245 14.14 19.06 40.70
CA GLN A 245 15.38 18.87 41.44
C GLN A 245 15.28 17.98 42.70
N SER A 246 14.15 17.96 43.39
CA SER A 246 13.95 17.18 44.63
C SER A 246 13.18 15.87 44.41
N TYR A 247 12.18 15.87 43.53
CA TYR A 247 11.31 14.71 43.28
C TYR A 247 11.42 14.19 41.85
N ILE A 248 11.88 15.03 40.93
CA ILE A 248 12.21 14.66 39.54
C ILE A 248 13.44 15.46 39.07
N PRO A 249 14.43 14.85 38.37
CA PRO A 249 15.66 15.53 37.98
C PRO A 249 15.43 16.78 37.11
N SER A 250 14.48 16.69 36.18
CA SER A 250 14.03 17.80 35.35
C SER A 250 12.57 17.58 34.97
N LEU A 251 11.84 18.68 34.76
CA LEU A 251 10.47 18.58 34.29
C LEU A 251 10.45 18.16 32.81
N PRO A 252 9.71 17.09 32.47
CA PRO A 252 9.49 16.75 31.09
C PRO A 252 8.58 17.79 30.42
N THR A 253 8.73 17.94 29.11
CA THR A 253 7.94 18.83 28.25
C THR A 253 7.54 18.06 27.00
N ASP A 254 6.46 18.50 26.36
CA ASP A 254 5.96 17.84 25.15
C ASP A 254 7.08 17.72 24.09
N PRO A 255 7.29 16.53 23.51
CA PRO A 255 8.39 16.32 22.59
C PRO A 255 8.31 17.16 21.30
N LEU A 256 7.12 17.62 20.91
CA LEU A 256 6.86 18.37 19.70
C LEU A 256 7.06 19.88 19.90
N ASP A 257 6.31 20.49 20.82
CA ASP A 257 6.25 21.96 20.98
C ASP A 257 6.96 22.49 22.23
N LYS A 258 7.46 21.60 23.08
CA LYS A 258 8.15 21.91 24.35
C LYS A 258 7.25 22.59 25.39
N SER A 259 5.93 22.52 25.23
CA SER A 259 4.98 22.99 26.22
C SER A 259 5.05 22.15 27.51
N SER A 260 4.60 22.74 28.62
CA SER A 260 4.44 22.02 29.89
C SER A 260 3.15 21.22 29.87
N TYR A 261 3.16 20.03 30.49
CA TYR A 261 1.96 19.21 30.64
C TYR A 261 0.90 19.87 31.54
N HIS A 262 -0.35 19.48 31.34
CA HIS A 262 -1.49 20.03 32.06
C HIS A 262 -1.50 19.52 33.50
N TYR A 263 -1.79 20.42 34.44
CA TYR A 263 -1.84 20.10 35.86
C TYR A 263 -2.81 21.03 36.59
N THR A 264 -3.74 20.45 37.35
CA THR A 264 -4.57 21.17 38.31
C THR A 264 -4.74 20.34 39.58
N THR A 265 -5.24 20.98 40.65
CA THR A 265 -5.43 20.34 41.95
C THR A 265 -6.83 20.48 42.48
N TYR A 266 -7.25 19.47 43.23
CA TYR A 266 -8.49 19.46 43.99
C TYR A 266 -8.19 19.82 45.45
N THR A 267 -8.74 20.95 45.90
CA THR A 267 -8.51 21.45 47.26
C THR A 267 -9.74 21.24 48.13
N SER A 268 -9.53 20.64 49.31
CA SER A 268 -10.53 20.54 50.38
C SER A 268 -9.88 20.99 51.69
N ASN A 269 -10.56 21.81 52.49
CA ASN A 269 -10.04 22.30 53.78
C ASN A 269 -8.61 22.89 53.71
N LYS A 270 -8.30 23.62 52.62
CA LYS A 270 -6.98 24.23 52.32
C LYS A 270 -5.84 23.23 52.04
N ILE A 271 -6.15 21.95 51.89
CA ILE A 271 -5.18 20.90 51.54
C ILE A 271 -5.52 20.37 50.13
N ARG A 272 -4.48 20.15 49.32
CA ARG A 272 -4.60 19.61 47.97
C ARG A 272 -4.59 18.08 48.04
N TYR A 273 -5.77 17.48 47.97
CA TYR A 273 -6.00 16.05 48.21
C TYR A 273 -6.12 15.21 46.94
N ALA A 274 -6.24 15.84 45.77
CA ALA A 274 -6.10 15.16 44.49
C ALA A 274 -5.47 16.10 43.46
N TYR A 275 -5.00 15.52 42.36
CA TYR A 275 -4.55 16.24 41.17
C TYR A 275 -5.23 15.70 39.92
N HIS A 276 -5.09 16.46 38.84
CA HIS A 276 -5.43 16.04 37.50
C HIS A 276 -4.27 16.46 36.59
N LEU A 277 -3.60 15.46 36.01
CA LEU A 277 -2.46 15.57 35.10
C LEU A 277 -2.90 15.17 33.69
N GLY A 278 -2.37 15.81 32.65
CA GLY A 278 -2.78 15.46 31.28
C GLY A 278 -1.79 15.82 30.18
N ALA A 279 -1.82 15.03 29.11
CA ALA A 279 -1.05 15.24 27.87
C ALA A 279 -1.93 15.04 26.63
N SER A 280 -1.79 15.94 25.64
CA SER A 280 -2.52 15.87 24.37
C SER A 280 -1.84 14.92 23.37
N LEU A 281 -2.29 13.66 23.32
CA LEU A 281 -1.82 12.65 22.38
C LEU A 281 -2.25 12.95 20.93
N GLU A 282 -1.51 12.40 19.98
CA GLU A 282 -1.74 12.58 18.54
C GLU A 282 -2.55 11.43 17.91
N ASP A 283 -2.42 10.20 18.45
CA ASP A 283 -3.05 9.01 17.90
C ASP A 283 -4.44 8.78 18.53
N PRO A 284 -5.56 8.90 17.78
CA PRO A 284 -6.89 8.52 18.28
C PRO A 284 -6.99 7.05 18.68
N SER A 285 -6.11 6.21 18.14
CA SER A 285 -6.09 4.76 18.39
C SER A 285 -5.10 4.35 19.47
N SER A 286 -4.53 5.32 20.21
CA SER A 286 -3.64 5.03 21.32
C SER A 286 -4.36 4.19 22.37
N THR A 287 -3.83 3.00 22.66
CA THR A 287 -4.41 2.10 23.68
C THR A 287 -4.32 2.68 25.09
N ALA A 288 -3.55 3.76 25.29
CA ALA A 288 -3.43 4.42 26.59
C ALA A 288 -4.73 5.14 27.00
N LEU A 289 -5.44 5.71 26.00
CA LEU A 289 -6.68 6.47 26.18
C LEU A 289 -7.81 5.59 26.73
N ALA A 290 -7.90 4.33 26.30
CA ALA A 290 -8.93 3.41 26.79
C ALA A 290 -8.83 3.05 28.30
N SER A 291 -7.82 3.54 29.02
CA SER A 291 -7.51 3.15 30.39
C SER A 291 -7.09 4.31 31.29
N ASP A 292 -7.23 5.54 30.83
CA ASP A 292 -6.96 6.72 31.64
C ASP A 292 -8.16 7.08 32.54
N ALA A 293 -8.21 8.32 33.04
CA ALA A 293 -9.13 8.70 34.10
C ALA A 293 -10.42 9.34 33.59
N ASP A 294 -10.42 9.93 32.39
CA ASP A 294 -11.53 10.69 31.79
C ASP A 294 -12.04 11.84 32.69
N CYS A 295 -11.20 12.36 33.60
CA CYS A 295 -11.63 13.33 34.59
C CYS A 295 -11.88 14.70 33.95
N ASN A 296 -13.07 15.26 34.10
CA ASN A 296 -13.34 16.64 33.74
C ASN A 296 -13.19 17.55 34.95
N SER A 297 -12.03 18.16 35.16
CA SER A 297 -11.80 19.07 36.31
C SER A 297 -12.49 20.43 36.17
N ILE A 298 -13.07 20.76 35.01
CA ILE A 298 -13.89 21.97 34.82
C ILE A 298 -15.27 21.79 35.45
N SER A 299 -15.91 20.66 35.17
CA SER A 299 -17.27 20.35 35.65
C SER A 299 -17.30 19.48 36.90
N GLY A 300 -16.21 18.78 37.20
CA GLY A 300 -16.12 17.73 38.21
C GLY A 300 -16.68 16.37 37.75
N ALA A 301 -17.13 16.25 36.50
CA ALA A 301 -17.66 14.99 35.97
C ALA A 301 -16.57 13.92 35.84
N GLU A 302 -16.95 12.66 36.10
CA GLU A 302 -16.12 11.44 35.93
C GLU A 302 -14.86 11.35 36.81
N CYS A 303 -14.50 12.44 37.49
CA CYS A 303 -13.44 12.48 38.47
C CYS A 303 -13.82 11.73 39.78
N LYS A 304 -12.92 10.85 40.26
CA LYS A 304 -13.21 9.92 41.38
C LYS A 304 -12.95 10.48 42.79
N GLN A 305 -12.98 11.81 43.00
CA GLN A 305 -12.68 12.39 44.32
C GLN A 305 -13.81 12.16 45.34
N LYS A 306 -13.45 11.76 46.56
CA LYS A 306 -14.41 11.42 47.63
C LYS A 306 -14.67 12.54 48.66
N ALA A 307 -13.89 13.62 48.63
CA ALA A 307 -13.96 14.70 49.62
C ALA A 307 -14.73 15.91 49.09
N SER A 308 -15.38 16.69 49.97
CA SER A 308 -16.02 17.96 49.60
C SER A 308 -14.96 19.05 49.39
N GLY A 309 -14.69 19.41 48.14
CA GLY A 309 -13.72 20.42 47.75
C GLY A 309 -14.01 20.98 46.37
N SER A 310 -13.02 21.62 45.76
CA SER A 310 -13.14 22.17 44.41
C SER A 310 -11.82 22.09 43.66
N TRP A 311 -11.92 21.88 42.35
CA TRP A 311 -10.80 22.04 41.43
C TRP A 311 -10.37 23.50 41.36
N ALA A 312 -9.07 23.75 41.18
CA ALA A 312 -8.57 25.08 40.94
C ALA A 312 -9.15 25.63 39.61
N SER A 313 -9.72 26.83 39.64
CA SER A 313 -10.34 27.43 38.45
C SER A 313 -9.34 27.71 37.33
N SER A 314 -8.08 27.98 37.67
CA SER A 314 -6.99 28.14 36.72
C SER A 314 -6.35 26.79 36.40
N GLY A 315 -6.27 26.45 35.12
CA GLY A 315 -5.58 25.23 34.66
C GLY A 315 -6.41 23.96 34.73
N SER A 316 -7.70 24.04 35.07
CA SER A 316 -8.63 22.91 34.91
C SER A 316 -8.95 22.63 33.45
N PHE A 317 -9.15 21.37 33.11
CA PHE A 317 -9.29 20.88 31.74
C PHE A 317 -10.23 19.66 31.67
N ASN A 318 -10.65 19.33 30.45
CA ASN A 318 -11.45 18.15 30.18
C ASN A 318 -10.51 16.97 29.83
N GLY A 319 -10.60 15.89 30.60
CA GLY A 319 -9.84 14.66 30.40
C GLY A 319 -10.40 13.75 29.30
N ALA A 320 -11.59 14.03 28.76
CA ALA A 320 -12.20 13.18 27.74
C ALA A 320 -11.41 13.15 26.42
N ASP A 321 -11.43 11.99 25.77
CA ASP A 321 -10.73 11.69 24.52
C ASP A 321 -11.15 12.53 23.31
N ASP A 322 -12.27 13.25 23.34
CA ASP A 322 -12.80 13.94 22.15
C ASP A 322 -11.89 15.05 21.61
N ASN A 323 -11.03 15.64 22.46
CA ASN A 323 -10.06 16.68 22.11
C ASN A 323 -8.81 16.56 22.98
N GLY A 324 -7.76 17.32 22.65
CA GLY A 324 -6.60 17.44 23.53
C GLY A 324 -6.95 18.10 24.87
N CYS A 325 -6.10 17.93 25.88
CA CYS A 325 -6.31 18.49 27.22
C CYS A 325 -6.39 20.02 27.22
N GLY A 326 -5.81 20.71 26.23
CA GLY A 326 -5.95 22.15 26.02
C GLY A 326 -7.16 22.54 25.15
N GLY A 327 -7.97 21.57 24.72
CA GLY A 327 -9.04 21.73 23.75
C GLY A 327 -8.55 21.74 22.29
N GLU A 328 -7.34 21.24 22.04
CA GLU A 328 -6.80 21.15 20.68
C GLU A 328 -7.61 20.17 19.83
N LYS A 329 -7.90 20.57 18.59
CA LYS A 329 -8.48 19.67 17.59
C LYS A 329 -7.43 18.67 17.11
N ASP A 330 -7.89 17.47 16.73
CA ASP A 330 -7.05 16.37 16.24
C ASP A 330 -5.99 15.93 17.27
N ARG A 331 -6.33 16.07 18.56
CA ARG A 331 -5.60 15.59 19.72
C ARG A 331 -6.57 14.90 20.66
N TYR A 332 -6.02 14.08 21.56
CA TYR A 332 -6.80 13.23 22.46
C TYR A 332 -6.16 13.31 23.85
N CYS A 333 -6.93 13.67 24.87
CA CYS A 333 -6.38 13.93 26.20
C CYS A 333 -6.09 12.61 26.92
N TYR A 334 -4.82 12.28 27.13
CA TYR A 334 -4.44 11.25 28.08
C TYR A 334 -4.28 11.87 29.46
N ASP A 335 -5.15 11.52 30.38
CA ASP A 335 -5.20 12.11 31.71
C ASP A 335 -4.90 11.15 32.85
N ALA A 336 -4.65 11.69 34.03
CA ALA A 336 -4.38 10.91 35.21
C ALA A 336 -4.76 11.62 36.50
N THR A 337 -5.32 10.86 37.42
CA THR A 337 -5.63 11.27 38.80
C THR A 337 -4.88 10.36 39.79
N PRO A 338 -4.82 10.70 41.09
CA PRO A 338 -4.27 9.82 42.13
C PRO A 338 -4.87 8.41 42.15
#